data_AF-A0AAV4E1B2-F1
#
_entry.id   AF-A0AAV4E1B2-F1
#
_cell.length_a   1.000
_cell.length_b   1.000
_cell.length_c   1.000
_cell.angle_alpha   90.00
_cell.angle_beta   90.00
_cell.angle_gamma   90.00
#
_symmetry.space_group_name_H-M   'P 1'
#
loop_
_entity.id
_entity.type
_entity.pdbx_description
1 polymer ?
#
loop_
_entity_poly.entity_id
_entity_poly.type
_entity_poly.pdbx_seq_one_letter_code
_entity_poly.pdbx_strand_id
1 'polypeptide(L)'
;MASLEQLFGSELLAKADGSKTSTQSLAECDLIGVYFSAHWCPPCRGFTPQLASCYNAIKAAGKKFEIIFVSFDRDEAAFKEYFGEMPWVSLPFDSDKKEKLSEDYGVSGIPALILLNRDGSMKTTDGRQLVASDLNGEKFPWN
;
A
#
# COMPACT_ATOMS: atom_id res chain seq x y z
N MET A 1 -6.11 15.17 -13.51
CA MET A 1 -5.52 14.01 -12.80
C MET A 1 -4.82 14.57 -11.57
N ALA A 2 -5.11 14.01 -10.39
CA ALA A 2 -4.39 14.43 -9.20
C ALA A 2 -2.97 13.86 -9.27
N SER A 3 -1.94 14.67 -9.02
CA SER A 3 -0.58 14.14 -8.97
C SER A 3 -0.45 13.17 -7.79
N LEU A 4 0.49 12.23 -7.86
CA LEU A 4 0.76 11.31 -6.74
C LEU A 4 1.07 12.09 -5.44
N GLU A 5 1.69 13.26 -5.55
CA GLU A 5 1.91 14.17 -4.42
C GLU A 5 0.61 14.77 -3.84
N GLN A 6 -0.41 15.02 -4.66
CA GLN A 6 -1.71 15.49 -4.16
C GLN A 6 -2.43 14.39 -3.37
N LEU A 7 -2.26 13.12 -3.78
CA LEU A 7 -2.84 11.95 -3.12
C LEU A 7 -2.10 11.62 -1.82
N PHE A 8 -0.78 11.56 -1.85
CA PHE A 8 0.02 10.98 -0.77
C PHE A 8 0.89 11.99 0.00
N GLY A 9 0.97 13.24 -0.45
CA GLY A 9 1.95 14.21 0.04
C GLY A 9 3.30 14.10 -0.66
N SER A 10 4.25 14.96 -0.31
CA SER A 10 5.59 14.98 -0.92
C SER A 10 6.52 13.88 -0.39
N GLU A 11 6.29 13.42 0.84
CA GLU A 11 7.14 12.46 1.53
C GLU A 11 6.34 11.25 2.03
N LEU A 12 6.95 10.08 1.91
CA LEU A 12 6.49 8.80 2.46
C LEU A 12 7.51 8.29 3.47
N LEU A 13 7.08 7.41 4.36
CA LEU A 13 7.98 6.64 5.22
C LEU A 13 8.50 5.43 4.44
N ALA A 14 9.80 5.36 4.25
CA ALA A 14 10.48 4.22 3.64
C ALA A 14 10.58 3.03 4.61
N LYS A 15 10.67 3.29 5.92
CA LYS A 15 10.80 2.29 6.98
C LYS A 15 10.18 2.78 8.28
N ALA A 16 9.89 1.86 9.19
CA ALA A 16 9.34 2.15 10.52
C ALA A 16 10.30 2.92 11.45
N ASP A 17 11.59 3.01 11.10
CA ASP A 17 12.58 3.82 11.82
C ASP A 17 12.45 5.35 11.57
N GLY A 18 11.52 5.75 10.71
CA GLY A 18 11.28 7.15 10.34
C GLY A 18 12.05 7.62 9.12
N SER A 19 12.83 6.75 8.48
CA SER A 19 13.45 7.02 7.17
C SER A 19 12.39 7.42 6.16
N LYS A 20 12.61 8.51 5.42
CA LYS A 20 11.67 9.05 4.43
C LYS A 20 12.13 8.79 3.00
N THR A 21 11.18 8.77 2.07
CA THR A 21 11.42 8.76 0.63
C THR A 21 10.47 9.74 -0.06
N SER A 22 10.86 10.21 -1.26
CA SER A 22 10.02 11.10 -2.06
C SER A 22 8.92 10.32 -2.77
N THR A 23 7.70 10.84 -2.75
CA THR A 23 6.55 10.32 -3.51
C THR A 23 6.83 10.28 -5.02
N GLN A 24 7.76 11.10 -5.51
CA GLN A 24 8.17 11.10 -6.93
C GLN A 24 8.79 9.76 -7.37
N SER A 25 9.38 8.99 -6.45
CA SER A 25 9.90 7.64 -6.75
C SER A 25 8.80 6.68 -7.25
N LEU A 26 7.55 6.90 -6.85
CA LEU A 26 6.41 6.11 -7.30
C LEU A 26 6.09 6.31 -8.78
N ALA A 27 6.49 7.44 -9.36
CA ALA A 27 6.29 7.70 -10.78
C ALA A 27 7.13 6.77 -11.68
N GLU A 28 8.05 5.99 -11.12
CA GLU A 28 8.78 4.95 -11.84
C GLU A 28 8.05 3.60 -11.83
N CYS A 29 7.03 3.43 -10.99
CA CYS A 29 6.28 2.19 -10.86
C CYS A 29 5.25 2.01 -11.98
N ASP A 30 5.08 0.77 -12.43
CA ASP A 30 4.04 0.40 -13.40
C ASP A 30 2.66 0.29 -12.74
N LEU A 31 2.65 -0.08 -11.45
CA LEU A 31 1.46 -0.21 -10.62
C LEU A 31 1.78 0.22 -9.19
N ILE A 32 0.80 0.84 -8.52
CA ILE A 32 0.91 1.27 -7.13
C ILE A 32 -0.25 0.65 -6.34
N GLY A 33 0.04 0.00 -5.21
CA GLY A 33 -0.97 -0.53 -4.30
C GLY A 33 -1.19 0.38 -3.11
N VAL A 34 -2.41 0.84 -2.85
CA VAL A 34 -2.77 1.54 -1.60
C VAL A 34 -3.38 0.52 -0.65
N TYR A 35 -2.65 0.20 0.41
CA TYR A 35 -3.01 -0.86 1.35
C TYR A 35 -3.55 -0.29 2.65
N PHE A 36 -4.86 -0.43 2.87
CA PHE A 36 -5.54 -0.01 4.09
C PHE A 36 -5.61 -1.17 5.07
N SER A 37 -4.99 -0.99 6.24
CA SER A 37 -4.86 -2.06 7.23
C SER A 37 -4.57 -1.53 8.63
N ALA A 38 -4.66 -2.41 9.62
CA ALA A 38 -4.29 -2.11 11.01
C ALA A 38 -3.81 -3.36 11.74
N HIS A 39 -2.91 -3.19 12.71
CA HIS A 39 -2.32 -4.27 13.49
C HIS A 39 -3.36 -5.02 14.31
N TRP A 40 -4.32 -4.29 14.91
CA TRP A 40 -5.37 -4.84 15.76
C TRP A 40 -6.36 -5.73 15.00
N CYS A 41 -6.44 -5.61 13.67
CA CYS A 41 -7.39 -6.31 12.81
C CYS A 41 -6.94 -7.77 12.51
N PRO A 42 -7.67 -8.80 12.97
CA PRO A 42 -7.28 -10.20 12.73
C PRO A 42 -7.18 -10.61 11.24
N PRO A 43 -8.15 -10.29 10.35
CA PRO A 43 -8.02 -10.67 8.94
C PRO A 43 -6.87 -9.94 8.23
N CYS A 44 -6.47 -8.77 8.75
CA CYS A 44 -5.34 -8.00 8.26
C CYS A 44 -4.01 -8.70 8.51
N ARG A 45 -3.81 -9.22 9.74
CA ARG A 45 -2.61 -10.01 10.09
C ARG A 45 -2.47 -11.28 9.26
N GLY A 46 -3.59 -11.87 8.81
CA GLY A 46 -3.56 -13.01 7.89
C GLY A 46 -3.22 -12.66 6.44
N PHE A 47 -3.58 -11.44 5.99
CA PHE A 47 -3.37 -11.00 4.61
C PHE A 47 -2.01 -10.35 4.36
N THR A 48 -1.48 -9.58 5.32
CA THR A 48 -0.17 -8.91 5.16
C THR A 48 0.96 -9.83 4.74
N PRO A 49 1.15 -11.03 5.33
CA PRO A 49 2.20 -11.96 4.91
C PRO A 49 2.03 -12.44 3.46
N GLN A 50 0.79 -12.67 3.03
CA GLN A 50 0.49 -13.07 1.64
C GLN A 50 0.82 -11.94 0.66
N LEU A 51 0.44 -10.72 1.02
CA LEU A 51 0.77 -9.52 0.23
C LEU A 51 2.28 -9.29 0.18
N ALA A 52 3.00 -9.46 1.28
CA ALA A 52 4.46 -9.35 1.34
C ALA A 52 5.15 -10.40 0.46
N SER A 53 4.67 -11.65 0.47
CA SER A 53 5.16 -12.71 -0.42
C SER A 53 4.97 -12.33 -1.90
N CYS A 54 3.77 -11.91 -2.28
CA CYS A 54 3.45 -11.47 -3.64
C CYS A 54 4.30 -10.27 -4.08
N TYR A 55 4.43 -9.26 -3.21
CA TYR A 55 5.26 -8.09 -3.45
C TYR A 55 6.71 -8.48 -3.72
N ASN A 56 7.30 -9.31 -2.85
CA ASN A 56 8.69 -9.75 -2.99
C ASN A 56 8.90 -10.55 -4.28
N ALA A 57 7.96 -11.43 -4.65
CA ALA A 57 8.04 -12.19 -5.90
C ALA A 57 7.99 -11.27 -7.14
N ILE A 58 7.10 -10.28 -7.14
CA ILE A 58 6.99 -9.28 -8.22
C ILE A 58 8.29 -8.47 -8.35
N LYS A 59 8.85 -8.00 -7.23
CA LYS A 59 10.12 -7.24 -7.21
C LYS A 59 11.30 -8.10 -7.66
N ALA A 60 11.36 -9.36 -7.23
CA ALA A 60 12.40 -10.32 -7.63
C ALA A 60 12.36 -10.62 -9.15
N ALA A 61 11.18 -10.57 -9.77
CA ALA A 61 11.01 -10.66 -11.21
C ALA A 61 11.38 -9.37 -11.97
N GLY A 62 11.88 -8.34 -11.28
CA GLY A 62 12.28 -7.07 -11.88
C GLY A 62 11.12 -6.15 -12.27
N LYS A 63 9.89 -6.47 -11.85
CA LYS A 63 8.71 -5.65 -12.14
C LYS A 63 8.61 -4.47 -11.18
N LYS A 64 8.16 -3.32 -11.66
CA LYS A 64 8.13 -2.08 -10.89
C LYS A 64 6.79 -1.91 -10.17
N PHE A 65 6.71 -2.48 -8.97
CA PHE A 65 5.55 -2.39 -8.09
C PHE A 65 5.93 -1.73 -6.78
N GLU A 66 5.05 -0.88 -6.25
CA GLU A 66 5.20 -0.33 -4.91
C GLU A 66 3.88 -0.34 -4.16
N ILE A 67 3.95 -0.54 -2.83
CA ILE A 67 2.77 -0.48 -1.95
C ILE A 67 2.93 0.67 -0.97
N ILE A 68 1.85 1.42 -0.76
CA ILE A 68 1.73 2.49 0.21
C ILE A 68 0.78 2.01 1.30
N PHE A 69 1.32 1.78 2.47
CA PHE A 69 0.53 1.45 3.65
C PHE A 69 -0.20 2.70 4.18
N VAL A 70 -1.50 2.54 4.40
CA VAL A 70 -2.38 3.52 5.03
C VAL A 70 -2.89 2.89 6.32
N SER A 71 -2.28 3.30 7.44
CA SER A 71 -2.57 2.70 8.75
C SER A 71 -3.85 3.24 9.37
N PHE A 72 -4.69 2.31 9.83
CA PHE A 72 -5.86 2.53 10.68
C PHE A 72 -5.58 2.12 12.13
N ASP A 73 -4.30 2.02 12.50
CA ASP A 73 -3.89 1.84 13.90
C ASP A 73 -4.26 3.08 14.73
N ARG A 74 -4.53 2.84 16.01
CA ARG A 74 -5.03 3.87 16.93
C ARG A 74 -3.92 4.61 17.65
N ASP A 75 -2.71 4.08 17.60
CA ASP A 75 -1.53 4.64 18.22
C ASP A 75 -0.29 4.37 17.38
N GLU A 76 0.72 5.24 17.53
CA GLU A 76 1.94 5.22 16.73
C GLU A 76 2.81 3.99 17.03
N ALA A 77 2.73 3.41 18.23
CA ALA A 77 3.52 2.24 18.60
C ALA A 77 3.04 0.99 17.85
N ALA A 78 1.73 0.74 17.83
CA ALA A 78 1.11 -0.33 17.06
C ALA A 78 1.36 -0.15 15.56
N PHE A 79 1.30 1.10 15.06
CA PHE A 79 1.67 1.41 13.69
C PHE A 79 3.12 1.02 13.37
N LYS A 80 4.09 1.43 14.19
CA LYS A 80 5.52 1.17 13.96
C LYS A 80 5.83 -0.32 14.03
N GLU A 81 5.26 -1.04 15.00
CA GLU A 81 5.41 -2.48 15.13
C GLU A 81 4.95 -3.19 13.85
N TYR A 82 3.73 -2.90 13.39
CA TYR A 82 3.15 -3.57 12.24
C TYR A 82 3.79 -3.15 10.91
N PHE A 83 4.10 -1.86 10.75
CA PHE A 83 4.81 -1.38 9.58
C PHE A 83 6.24 -1.95 9.50
N GLY A 84 6.86 -2.25 10.65
CA GLY A 84 8.16 -2.91 10.71
C GLY A 84 8.19 -4.31 10.07
N GLU A 85 7.04 -4.97 9.92
CA GLU A 85 6.90 -6.26 9.26
C GLU A 85 6.74 -6.16 7.73
N MET A 86 6.59 -4.94 7.20
CA MET A 86 6.24 -4.71 5.80
C MET A 86 7.46 -4.31 4.95
N PRO A 87 7.60 -4.85 3.73
CA PRO A 87 8.74 -4.56 2.85
C PRO A 87 8.57 -3.32 1.96
N TRP A 88 7.52 -2.52 2.19
CA TRP A 88 7.10 -1.40 1.35
C TRP A 88 7.03 -0.08 2.12
N VAL A 89 6.49 0.98 1.51
CA VAL A 89 6.44 2.33 2.11
C VAL A 89 5.11 2.60 2.80
N SER A 90 5.03 3.65 3.62
CA SER A 90 3.81 4.04 4.35
C SER A 90 3.58 5.54 4.25
N LEU A 91 2.32 5.96 4.36
CA LEU A 91 2.01 7.32 4.80
C LEU A 91 2.52 7.53 6.23
N PRO A 92 2.90 8.77 6.60
CA PRO A 92 3.11 9.13 7.99
C PRO A 92 1.89 8.79 8.85
N PHE A 93 2.12 8.34 10.09
CA PHE A 93 1.04 7.97 11.01
C PHE A 93 0.01 9.11 11.17
N ASP A 94 0.46 10.35 11.30
CA ASP A 94 -0.40 11.53 11.46
C ASP A 94 -0.80 12.20 10.14
N SER A 95 -0.71 11.48 9.00
CA SER A 95 -1.10 12.06 7.71
C SER A 95 -2.60 12.39 7.66
N ASP A 96 -2.91 13.62 7.23
CA ASP A 96 -4.27 14.12 6.97
C ASP A 96 -4.92 13.48 5.73
N LYS A 97 -4.14 12.76 4.91
CA LYS A 97 -4.61 12.13 3.67
C LYS A 97 -5.37 10.82 3.89
N LYS A 98 -5.18 10.17 5.04
CA LYS A 98 -5.70 8.81 5.29
C LYS A 98 -7.21 8.72 5.14
N GLU A 99 -7.93 9.64 5.78
CA GLU A 99 -9.41 9.69 5.74
C GLU A 99 -9.91 9.98 4.33
N LYS A 100 -9.35 11.00 3.68
CA LYS A 100 -9.71 11.37 2.30
C LYS A 100 -9.46 10.22 1.32
N LEU A 101 -8.34 9.52 1.41
CA LEU A 101 -8.04 8.37 0.54
C LEU A 101 -9.02 7.22 0.77
N SER A 102 -9.40 6.96 2.03
CA SER A 102 -10.41 5.95 2.36
C SER A 102 -11.76 6.30 1.74
N GLU A 103 -12.18 7.56 1.82
CA GLU A 103 -13.42 8.05 1.24
C GLU A 103 -13.40 8.02 -0.30
N ASP A 104 -12.35 8.58 -0.92
CA ASP A 104 -12.19 8.67 -2.37
C ASP A 104 -12.19 7.27 -3.03
N TYR A 105 -11.74 6.24 -2.31
CA TYR A 105 -11.71 4.85 -2.79
C TYR A 105 -12.82 3.95 -2.23
N GLY A 106 -13.76 4.50 -1.45
CA GLY A 106 -14.90 3.74 -0.93
C GLY A 106 -14.52 2.62 0.05
N VAL A 107 -13.41 2.77 0.77
CA VAL A 107 -12.93 1.77 1.74
C VAL A 107 -13.83 1.79 2.97
N SER A 108 -14.66 0.75 3.11
CA SER A 108 -15.58 0.56 4.23
C SER A 108 -15.14 -0.53 5.21
N GLY A 109 -14.04 -1.23 4.91
CA GLY A 109 -13.48 -2.29 5.75
C GLY A 109 -12.05 -2.62 5.40
N ILE A 110 -11.33 -3.20 6.36
CA ILE A 110 -9.93 -3.63 6.23
C ILE A 110 -9.81 -5.15 6.43
N PRO A 111 -8.84 -5.83 5.77
CA PRO A 111 -7.83 -5.26 4.87
C PRO A 111 -8.39 -4.95 3.48
N ALA A 112 -8.00 -3.80 2.91
CA ALA A 112 -8.32 -3.42 1.52
C ALA A 112 -7.06 -3.05 0.75
N LEU A 113 -6.97 -3.45 -0.52
CA LEU A 113 -5.85 -3.13 -1.40
C LEU A 113 -6.40 -2.55 -2.70
N ILE A 114 -6.17 -1.26 -2.90
CA ILE A 114 -6.57 -0.54 -4.11
C ILE A 114 -5.37 -0.49 -5.05
N LEU A 115 -5.54 -0.89 -6.30
CA LEU A 115 -4.49 -0.83 -7.32
C LEU A 115 -4.70 0.41 -8.17
N LEU A 116 -3.64 1.20 -8.32
CA LEU A 116 -3.59 2.40 -9.13
C LEU A 116 -2.61 2.20 -10.28
N ASN A 117 -2.92 2.81 -11.42
CA ASN A 117 -1.98 2.94 -12.53
C ASN A 117 -0.89 3.96 -12.17
N ARG A 118 0.16 3.99 -12.98
CA ARG A 118 1.29 4.93 -12.85
C ARG A 118 0.90 6.41 -12.77
N ASP A 119 -0.20 6.80 -13.39
CA ASP A 119 -0.72 8.18 -13.38
C ASP A 119 -1.56 8.51 -12.14
N GLY A 120 -1.71 7.57 -11.20
CA GLY A 120 -2.55 7.70 -10.01
C GLY A 120 -4.03 7.42 -10.24
N SER A 121 -4.45 7.07 -11.46
CA SER A 121 -5.83 6.65 -11.72
C SER A 121 -6.11 5.28 -11.10
N MET A 122 -7.33 5.10 -10.59
CA MET A 122 -7.76 3.81 -10.03
C MET A 122 -7.83 2.76 -11.14
N LYS A 123 -7.12 1.65 -10.94
CA LYS A 123 -7.25 0.45 -11.78
C LYS A 123 -8.34 -0.47 -11.25
N THR A 124 -8.29 -0.82 -9.96
CA THR A 124 -9.29 -1.69 -9.32
C THR A 124 -9.25 -1.57 -7.81
N THR A 125 -10.39 -1.83 -7.16
CA THR A 125 -10.53 -1.95 -5.71
C THR A 125 -10.37 -3.40 -5.22
N ASP A 126 -10.30 -4.37 -6.14
CA ASP A 126 -10.31 -5.81 -5.83
C ASP A 126 -8.89 -6.39 -5.65
N GLY A 127 -7.90 -5.55 -5.38
CA GLY A 127 -6.49 -5.95 -5.28
C GLY A 127 -6.27 -7.08 -4.26
N ARG A 128 -7.02 -7.09 -3.16
CA ARG A 128 -6.98 -8.17 -2.16
C ARG A 128 -7.33 -9.53 -2.77
N GLN A 129 -8.37 -9.60 -3.59
CA GLN A 129 -8.81 -10.83 -4.24
C GLN A 129 -7.81 -11.27 -5.31
N LEU A 130 -7.28 -10.31 -6.08
CA LEU A 130 -6.26 -10.60 -7.10
C LEU A 130 -5.03 -11.24 -6.49
N VAL A 131 -4.47 -10.64 -5.43
CA VAL A 131 -3.30 -11.19 -4.71
C VAL A 131 -3.61 -12.57 -4.12
N ALA A 132 -4.80 -12.77 -3.52
CA ALA A 132 -5.19 -14.08 -2.99
C ALA A 132 -5.28 -15.16 -4.08
N SER A 133 -5.58 -14.79 -5.33
CA SER A 133 -5.64 -15.70 -6.48
C SER A 133 -4.31 -15.88 -7.23
N ASP A 134 -3.30 -15.09 -6.89
CA ASP A 134 -1.99 -15.04 -7.56
C ASP A 134 -0.89 -14.63 -6.56
N LEU A 135 -0.64 -15.50 -5.57
CA LEU A 135 0.30 -15.25 -4.48
C LEU A 135 1.76 -15.01 -4.93
N ASN A 136 2.10 -15.43 -6.15
CA ASN A 136 3.42 -15.26 -6.75
C ASN A 136 3.49 -14.01 -7.66
N GLY A 137 2.38 -13.33 -7.90
CA GLY A 137 2.32 -12.18 -8.82
C GLY A 137 2.68 -12.54 -10.27
N GLU A 138 2.43 -13.78 -10.68
CA GLU A 138 2.73 -14.26 -12.03
C GLU A 138 1.88 -13.53 -13.07
N LYS A 139 0.62 -13.24 -12.70
CA LYS A 139 -0.33 -12.52 -13.55
C LYS A 139 -0.20 -11.01 -13.44
N PHE A 140 0.72 -10.48 -12.62
CA PHE A 140 0.97 -9.03 -12.55
C PHE A 140 1.23 -8.46 -13.96
N PRO A 141 0.61 -7.33 -14.34
CA PRO A 141 -0.10 -6.38 -13.46
C PRO A 141 -1.60 -6.65 -13.27
N TRP A 142 -2.06 -7.88 -13.53
CA TRP A 142 -3.47 -8.32 -13.49
C TRP A 142 -4.33 -7.54 -14.51
N ASN A 143 -4.14 -7.91 -15.79
CA ASN A 143 -4.92 -7.42 -16.94
C ASN A 143 -5.85 -8.50 -17.46
#